data_AF-A0AAD3DIA4-F1
#
_entry.id   AF-A0AAD3DIA4-F1
#
_cell.length_a   1.000
_cell.length_b   1.000
_cell.length_c   1.000
_cell.angle_alpha   90.00
_cell.angle_beta   90.00
_cell.angle_gamma   90.00
#
_symmetry.space_group_name_H-M   'P 1'
#
loop_
_entity.id
_entity.type
_entity.pdbx_description
1 polymer ?
#
loop_
_entity_poly.entity_id
_entity_poly.type
_entity_poly.pdbx_seq_one_letter_code
_entity_poly.pdbx_strand_id
1 'polypeptide(L)'
;MVRGGGKEPPYQRWLNNYEIASSWIAKHDVERAVEANGGLVRIKNFLPEHVAEGILKTLEGVPDENWNDTSATTDYRQNNISHSFSSVKHAKGLQSIVRFFSLVRPGALHAFSAAKYVKSDHIAPHDDRAYTQVQLDTGRIITTSRSLAVIYYLTRDWREEYGGVLVDLEAPAAPPRVGARYVPMWNSVVAFRVPRYHAVTEMTTERPRYSIFGWFLEPGKLYPLYRGDEDSQGGGQQQQQLKEQQQLREQQQQRKRKALPQPQEPQSAAPTAPSDSQGGPQPPAAAQQREHPRQQRQPGGAASGGGRQAPSAVGAE
;
A
#
# COMPACT_ATOMS: atom_id res chain seq x y z
N MET A 1 -29.38 -24.47 13.98
CA MET A 1 -29.34 -23.01 13.70
C MET A 1 -29.13 -22.80 12.22
N VAL A 2 -30.18 -22.45 11.49
CA VAL A 2 -30.08 -22.09 10.06
C VAL A 2 -29.39 -20.73 10.00
N ARG A 3 -28.16 -20.69 9.49
CA ARG A 3 -27.48 -19.42 9.19
C ARG A 3 -28.36 -18.71 8.16
N GLY A 4 -29.02 -17.63 8.56
CA GLY A 4 -29.83 -16.82 7.66
C GLY A 4 -29.00 -16.46 6.43
N GLY A 5 -29.42 -16.93 5.26
CA GLY A 5 -28.79 -16.64 3.98
C GLY A 5 -28.95 -15.16 3.64
N GLY A 6 -28.11 -14.32 4.25
CA GLY A 6 -28.05 -12.90 3.91
C GLY A 6 -27.84 -12.78 2.41
N LYS A 7 -28.71 -12.01 1.73
CA LYS A 7 -28.57 -11.76 0.30
C LYS A 7 -27.20 -11.15 0.04
N GLU A 8 -26.49 -11.74 -0.92
CA GLU A 8 -25.20 -11.23 -1.36
C GLU A 8 -25.32 -9.76 -1.81
N PRO A 9 -24.44 -8.85 -1.32
CA PRO A 9 -24.42 -7.47 -1.74
C PRO A 9 -24.28 -7.31 -3.26
N PRO A 10 -24.93 -6.32 -3.90
CA PRO A 10 -24.92 -6.14 -5.36
C PRO A 10 -23.51 -6.13 -5.99
N TYR A 11 -22.54 -5.46 -5.36
CA TYR A 11 -21.17 -5.41 -5.87
C TYR A 11 -20.47 -6.79 -5.83
N GLN A 12 -20.75 -7.63 -4.83
CA GLN A 12 -20.17 -8.97 -4.76
C GLN A 12 -20.75 -9.86 -5.85
N ARG A 13 -22.06 -9.77 -6.09
CA ARG A 13 -22.71 -10.46 -7.22
C ARG A 13 -22.10 -10.04 -8.56
N TRP A 14 -21.81 -8.74 -8.72
CA TRP A 14 -21.13 -8.23 -9.90
C TRP A 14 -19.71 -8.80 -10.04
N LEU A 15 -18.89 -8.76 -8.98
CA LEU A 15 -17.53 -9.32 -8.95
C LEU A 15 -17.50 -10.85 -9.16
N ASN A 16 -18.57 -11.54 -8.76
CA ASN A 16 -18.72 -12.98 -8.90
C ASN A 16 -19.29 -13.41 -10.26
N ASN A 17 -19.80 -12.47 -11.07
CA ASN A 17 -20.22 -12.74 -12.43
C ASN A 17 -19.00 -12.61 -13.38
N TYR A 18 -18.41 -13.75 -13.74
CA TYR A 18 -17.21 -13.79 -14.57
C TYR A 18 -17.39 -13.11 -15.92
N GLU A 19 -18.52 -13.32 -16.60
CA GLU A 19 -18.79 -12.74 -17.93
C GLU A 19 -18.81 -11.21 -17.88
N ILE A 20 -19.56 -10.64 -16.94
CA ILE A 20 -19.65 -9.19 -16.77
C ILE A 20 -18.28 -8.61 -16.34
N ALA A 21 -17.62 -9.22 -15.36
CA ALA A 21 -16.36 -8.74 -14.82
C ALA A 21 -15.22 -8.81 -15.84
N SER A 22 -15.07 -9.92 -16.55
CA SER A 22 -14.03 -10.10 -17.59
C SER A 22 -14.26 -9.20 -18.79
N SER A 23 -15.51 -9.07 -19.26
CA SER A 23 -15.87 -8.12 -20.33
C SER A 23 -15.56 -6.69 -19.94
N TRP A 24 -15.78 -6.31 -18.67
CA TRP A 24 -15.43 -4.98 -18.18
C TRP A 24 -13.91 -4.75 -18.18
N ILE A 25 -13.14 -5.67 -17.61
CA ILE A 25 -11.68 -5.54 -17.52
C ILE A 25 -11.02 -5.49 -18.90
N ALA A 26 -11.52 -6.28 -19.87
CA ALA A 26 -11.00 -6.29 -21.23
C ALA A 26 -11.04 -4.92 -21.91
N LYS A 27 -11.92 -4.00 -21.50
CA LYS A 27 -12.01 -2.63 -22.05
C LYS A 27 -10.79 -1.77 -21.71
N HIS A 28 -10.07 -2.10 -20.64
CA HIS A 28 -8.96 -1.28 -20.16
C HIS A 28 -7.60 -1.66 -20.75
N ASP A 29 -7.44 -2.91 -21.22
CA ASP A 29 -6.19 -3.48 -21.77
C ASP A 29 -4.93 -2.92 -21.06
N VAL A 30 -4.83 -3.22 -19.76
CA VAL A 30 -3.88 -2.56 -18.84
C VAL A 30 -2.45 -2.71 -19.33
N GLU A 31 -2.07 -3.89 -19.86
CA GLU A 31 -0.72 -4.14 -20.34
C GLU A 31 -0.37 -3.29 -21.55
N ARG A 32 -1.25 -3.25 -22.56
CA ARG A 32 -1.04 -2.40 -23.73
C ARG A 32 -0.99 -0.93 -23.33
N ALA A 33 -1.82 -0.52 -22.37
CA ALA A 33 -1.81 0.84 -21.84
C ALA A 33 -0.47 1.17 -21.13
N VAL A 34 0.10 0.22 -20.38
CA VAL A 34 1.43 0.36 -19.77
C VAL A 34 2.52 0.51 -20.85
N GLU A 35 2.53 -0.35 -21.87
CA GLU A 35 3.50 -0.27 -22.97
C GLU A 35 3.40 1.06 -23.73
N ALA A 36 2.19 1.47 -24.07
CA ALA A 36 1.94 2.70 -24.81
C ALA A 36 2.32 3.98 -24.04
N ASN A 37 2.46 3.90 -22.72
CA ASN A 37 2.82 5.03 -21.85
C ASN A 37 4.25 4.91 -21.28
N GLY A 38 5.12 4.12 -21.94
CA GLY A 38 6.53 4.04 -21.55
C GLY A 38 6.77 3.32 -20.22
N GLY A 39 5.94 2.33 -19.91
CA GLY A 39 6.14 1.43 -18.78
C GLY A 39 5.36 1.77 -17.51
N LEU A 40 4.58 2.86 -17.49
CA LEU A 40 3.67 3.19 -16.39
C LEU A 40 2.41 3.90 -16.91
N VAL A 41 1.23 3.48 -16.43
CA VAL A 41 -0.04 4.13 -16.79
C VAL A 41 -0.92 4.37 -15.57
N ARG A 42 -1.74 5.42 -15.62
CA ARG A 42 -2.85 5.64 -14.70
C ARG A 42 -4.19 5.59 -15.45
N ILE A 43 -5.08 4.70 -15.05
CA ILE A 43 -6.41 4.50 -15.63
C ILE A 43 -7.44 5.00 -14.61
N LYS A 44 -8.31 5.93 -15.01
CA LYS A 44 -9.38 6.48 -14.16
C LYS A 44 -10.68 5.70 -14.34
N ASN A 45 -11.56 5.76 -13.35
CA ASN A 45 -12.87 5.12 -13.37
C ASN A 45 -12.77 3.64 -13.77
N PHE A 46 -11.85 2.92 -13.13
CA PHE A 46 -11.47 1.56 -13.52
C PHE A 46 -12.61 0.56 -13.34
N LEU A 47 -13.48 0.77 -12.34
CA LEU A 47 -14.65 -0.07 -12.08
C LEU A 47 -15.93 0.73 -12.18
N PRO A 48 -17.10 0.06 -12.35
CA PRO A 48 -18.38 0.73 -12.11
C PRO A 48 -18.43 1.30 -10.69
N GLU A 49 -19.01 2.49 -10.53
CA GLU A 49 -18.97 3.23 -9.26
C GLU A 49 -19.48 2.41 -8.07
N HIS A 50 -20.62 1.73 -8.22
CA HIS A 50 -21.20 0.88 -7.18
C HIS A 50 -20.29 -0.29 -6.77
N VAL A 51 -19.41 -0.75 -7.67
CA VAL A 51 -18.42 -1.80 -7.38
C VAL A 51 -17.28 -1.21 -6.57
N ALA A 52 -16.72 -0.07 -7.01
CA ALA A 52 -15.67 0.64 -6.28
C ALA A 52 -16.11 0.98 -4.84
N GLU A 53 -17.34 1.47 -4.66
CA GLU A 53 -17.94 1.72 -3.35
C GLU A 53 -18.05 0.48 -2.47
N GLY A 54 -18.51 -0.63 -3.06
CA GLY A 54 -18.61 -1.91 -2.36
C GLY A 54 -17.25 -2.43 -1.90
N ILE A 55 -16.21 -2.25 -2.73
CA ILE A 55 -14.83 -2.59 -2.36
C ILE A 55 -14.34 -1.69 -1.23
N LEU A 56 -14.52 -0.37 -1.31
CA LEU A 56 -14.12 0.54 -0.22
C LEU A 56 -14.79 0.16 1.11
N LYS A 57 -16.12 -0.06 1.11
CA LYS A 57 -16.86 -0.52 2.30
C LYS A 57 -16.33 -1.84 2.85
N THR A 58 -15.84 -2.73 1.98
CA THR A 58 -15.20 -3.97 2.41
C THR A 58 -13.91 -3.70 3.17
N LEU A 59 -13.08 -2.78 2.67
CA LEU A 59 -11.80 -2.42 3.30
C LEU A 59 -11.99 -1.64 4.61
N GLU A 60 -12.92 -0.68 4.62
CA GLU A 60 -13.30 0.07 5.84
C GLU A 60 -13.90 -0.85 6.91
N GLY A 61 -14.58 -1.91 6.49
CA GLY A 61 -15.17 -2.91 7.38
C GLY A 61 -14.19 -3.97 7.92
N VAL A 62 -12.90 -3.93 7.54
CA VAL A 62 -11.89 -4.85 8.09
C VAL A 62 -11.48 -4.34 9.49
N PRO A 63 -11.72 -5.12 10.55
CA PRO A 63 -11.30 -4.76 11.91
C PRO A 63 -9.81 -4.45 11.99
N ASP A 64 -9.42 -3.48 12.82
CA ASP A 64 -8.04 -3.01 12.94
C ASP A 64 -7.06 -4.14 13.32
N GLU A 65 -7.48 -5.09 14.15
CA GLU A 65 -6.69 -6.26 14.57
C GLU A 65 -6.40 -7.26 13.44
N ASN A 66 -7.13 -7.19 12.33
CA ASN A 66 -6.90 -8.05 11.16
C ASN A 66 -5.91 -7.43 10.15
N TRP A 67 -5.53 -6.16 10.34
CA TRP A 67 -4.50 -5.54 9.56
C TRP A 67 -3.13 -5.93 10.12
N ASN A 68 -2.26 -6.42 9.23
CA ASN A 68 -0.90 -6.79 9.59
C ASN A 68 0.00 -5.59 9.36
N ASP A 69 0.71 -5.15 10.41
CA ASP A 69 1.77 -4.18 10.24
C ASP A 69 2.84 -4.73 9.30
N THR A 70 3.07 -4.01 8.21
CA THR A 70 4.05 -4.30 7.18
C THR A 70 5.08 -3.18 7.21
N SER A 71 6.11 -3.39 8.02
CA SER A 71 7.18 -2.42 8.22
C SER A 71 8.54 -3.10 8.11
N ALA A 72 9.50 -2.37 7.53
CA ALA A 72 10.90 -2.78 7.52
C ALA A 72 11.79 -1.55 7.56
N THR A 73 12.96 -1.70 8.16
CA THR A 73 14.09 -0.78 7.97
C THR A 73 14.87 -1.20 6.72
N THR A 74 15.65 -0.28 6.16
CA THR A 74 16.47 -0.58 4.98
C THR A 74 17.52 -1.64 5.30
N ASP A 75 17.46 -2.77 4.59
CA ASP A 75 18.46 -3.84 4.58
C ASP A 75 18.56 -4.42 3.17
N TYR A 76 19.55 -3.94 2.39
CA TYR A 76 19.74 -4.36 1.00
C TYR A 76 20.13 -5.83 0.85
N ARG A 77 20.68 -6.47 1.89
CA ARG A 77 21.03 -7.90 1.82
C ARG A 77 19.79 -8.78 1.78
N GLN A 78 18.73 -8.32 2.43
CA GLN A 78 17.42 -8.97 2.42
C GLN A 78 16.49 -8.37 1.36
N ASN A 79 16.97 -7.44 0.53
CA ASN A 79 16.16 -6.68 -0.41
C ASN A 79 14.98 -5.94 0.29
N ASN A 80 15.23 -5.49 1.51
CA ASN A 80 14.29 -4.71 2.31
C ASN A 80 14.58 -3.22 2.13
N ILE A 81 13.53 -2.49 1.81
CA ILE A 81 13.55 -1.03 1.74
C ILE A 81 12.76 -0.47 2.93
N SER A 82 13.07 0.75 3.36
CA SER A 82 12.30 1.38 4.45
C SER A 82 10.85 1.55 4.03
N HIS A 83 9.93 0.97 4.78
CA HIS A 83 8.50 1.14 4.57
C HIS A 83 7.73 0.94 5.88
N SER A 84 6.52 1.50 5.92
CA SER A 84 5.52 1.28 6.96
C SER A 84 4.15 1.41 6.31
N PHE A 85 3.29 0.40 6.50
CA PHE A 85 1.86 0.42 6.21
C PHE A 85 1.19 -0.83 6.75
N SER A 86 -0.14 -0.83 6.80
CA SER A 86 -0.94 -2.00 7.16
C SER A 86 -1.38 -2.79 5.93
N SER A 87 -1.30 -4.12 5.96
CA SER A 87 -1.78 -4.98 4.86
C SER A 87 -2.61 -6.18 5.32
N VAL A 88 -3.51 -6.65 4.45
CA VAL A 88 -4.32 -7.85 4.70
C VAL A 88 -4.52 -8.64 3.41
N LYS A 89 -4.36 -9.96 3.50
CA LYS A 89 -4.59 -10.92 2.40
C LYS A 89 -5.93 -11.64 2.51
N HIS A 90 -6.45 -11.75 3.73
CA HIS A 90 -7.67 -12.48 4.02
C HIS A 90 -8.59 -11.66 4.91
N ALA A 91 -9.75 -11.29 4.37
CA ALA A 91 -10.86 -10.67 5.10
C ALA A 91 -12.17 -11.05 4.40
N LYS A 92 -13.31 -10.90 5.10
CA LYS A 92 -14.63 -11.18 4.53
C LYS A 92 -14.85 -10.32 3.28
N GLY A 93 -15.14 -10.95 2.14
CA GLY A 93 -15.35 -10.27 0.85
C GLY A 93 -14.07 -10.00 0.03
N LEU A 94 -12.89 -9.95 0.67
CA LEU A 94 -11.63 -9.62 -0.02
C LEU A 94 -11.23 -10.66 -1.09
N GLN A 95 -11.60 -11.93 -0.91
CA GLN A 95 -11.27 -12.99 -1.87
C GLN A 95 -11.88 -12.76 -3.26
N SER A 96 -13.15 -12.30 -3.34
CA SER A 96 -13.78 -11.95 -4.62
C SER A 96 -13.09 -10.76 -5.28
N ILE A 97 -12.63 -9.79 -4.47
CA ILE A 97 -11.91 -8.61 -4.94
C ILE A 97 -10.55 -9.00 -5.51
N VAL A 98 -9.75 -9.78 -4.77
CA VAL A 98 -8.44 -10.26 -5.23
C VAL A 98 -8.56 -11.14 -6.48
N ARG A 99 -9.56 -12.03 -6.52
CA ARG A 99 -9.83 -12.85 -7.71
C ARG A 99 -10.21 -11.99 -8.92
N PHE A 100 -10.93 -10.89 -8.72
CA PHE A 100 -11.24 -9.98 -9.83
C PHE A 100 -9.97 -9.37 -10.44
N PHE A 101 -8.98 -8.98 -9.63
CA PHE A 101 -7.72 -8.43 -10.14
C PHE A 101 -6.90 -9.45 -10.96
N SER A 102 -7.10 -10.76 -10.78
CA SER A 102 -6.46 -11.76 -11.64
C SER A 102 -6.95 -11.70 -13.09
N LEU A 103 -8.12 -11.12 -13.34
CA LEU A 103 -8.66 -10.93 -14.69
C LEU A 103 -7.88 -9.89 -15.50
N VAL A 104 -7.03 -9.07 -14.87
CA VAL A 104 -6.15 -8.13 -15.60
C VAL A 104 -5.16 -8.89 -16.48
N ARG A 105 -4.70 -10.07 -16.04
CA ARG A 105 -3.87 -10.99 -16.84
C ARG A 105 -4.34 -12.44 -16.58
N PRO A 106 -5.38 -12.90 -17.29
CA PRO A 106 -5.96 -14.22 -17.06
C PRO A 106 -4.91 -15.34 -17.19
N GLY A 107 -4.89 -16.27 -16.23
CA GLY A 107 -3.97 -17.40 -16.21
C GLY A 107 -2.56 -17.09 -15.67
N ALA A 108 -2.23 -15.81 -15.42
CA ALA A 108 -0.95 -15.47 -14.81
C ALA A 108 -0.94 -15.72 -13.29
N LEU A 109 0.24 -16.05 -12.78
CA LEU A 109 0.50 -16.09 -11.35
C LEU A 109 0.45 -14.67 -10.79
N HIS A 110 -0.09 -14.50 -9.59
CA HIS A 110 -0.22 -13.18 -8.97
C HIS A 110 -0.18 -13.25 -7.45
N ALA A 111 0.15 -12.12 -6.83
CA ALA A 111 0.06 -11.93 -5.39
C ALA A 111 -0.51 -10.53 -5.10
N PHE A 112 -1.76 -10.48 -4.63
CA PHE A 112 -2.47 -9.24 -4.30
C PHE A 112 -2.85 -9.21 -2.82
N SER A 113 -2.86 -8.00 -2.26
CA SER A 113 -3.30 -7.70 -0.89
C SER A 113 -4.06 -6.38 -0.88
N ALA A 114 -4.82 -6.13 0.19
CA ALA A 114 -5.27 -4.77 0.48
C ALA A 114 -4.24 -4.06 1.36
N ALA A 115 -4.12 -2.75 1.20
CA ALA A 115 -3.32 -1.89 2.06
C ALA A 115 -4.15 -0.75 2.66
N LYS A 116 -3.74 -0.35 3.87
CA LYS A 116 -4.20 0.80 4.62
C LYS A 116 -2.98 1.61 5.02
N TYR A 117 -2.94 2.87 4.61
CA TYR A 117 -1.91 3.83 5.00
C TYR A 117 -2.52 4.89 5.90
N VAL A 118 -1.86 5.18 7.00
CA VAL A 118 -2.17 6.27 7.94
C VAL A 118 -0.95 7.16 8.11
N LYS A 119 -0.99 8.13 9.03
CA LYS A 119 0.12 9.07 9.25
C LYS A 119 1.46 8.35 9.44
N SER A 120 2.52 8.94 8.89
CA SER A 120 3.90 8.42 8.87
C SER A 120 4.15 7.19 8.00
N ASP A 121 3.09 6.53 7.49
CA ASP A 121 3.27 5.43 6.54
C ASP A 121 3.86 5.95 5.23
N HIS A 122 4.77 5.16 4.67
CA HIS A 122 5.55 5.52 3.49
C HIS A 122 6.15 4.27 2.83
N ILE A 123 6.68 4.45 1.62
CA ILE A 123 7.59 3.48 1.01
C ILE A 123 8.76 4.25 0.42
N ALA A 124 9.97 3.96 0.88
CA ALA A 124 11.19 4.57 0.37
C ALA A 124 11.43 4.23 -1.11
N PRO A 125 12.30 4.98 -1.82
CA PRO A 125 12.67 4.69 -3.19
C PRO A 125 13.13 3.24 -3.44
N HIS A 126 12.49 2.55 -4.37
CA HIS A 126 12.73 1.14 -4.74
C HIS A 126 12.20 0.83 -6.14
N ASP A 127 12.44 -0.36 -6.69
CA ASP A 127 12.11 -0.72 -8.09
C ASP A 127 11.18 -1.94 -8.23
N ASP A 128 10.70 -2.47 -7.11
CA ASP A 128 9.90 -3.69 -7.00
C ASP A 128 10.57 -4.99 -7.46
N ARG A 129 11.88 -5.02 -7.72
CA ARG A 129 12.59 -6.26 -8.02
C ARG A 129 12.50 -7.19 -6.82
N ALA A 130 11.89 -8.36 -7.00
CA ALA A 130 11.92 -9.44 -6.03
C ALA A 130 11.76 -10.80 -6.71
N TYR A 131 12.24 -11.85 -6.05
CA TYR A 131 11.90 -13.24 -6.39
C TYR A 131 10.89 -13.79 -5.39
N THR A 132 9.89 -14.51 -5.88
CA THR A 132 8.86 -15.15 -5.06
C THR A 132 8.84 -16.65 -5.34
N GLN A 133 8.86 -17.47 -4.28
CA GLN A 133 8.61 -18.90 -4.40
C GLN A 133 7.10 -19.14 -4.43
N VAL A 134 6.61 -19.79 -5.50
CA VAL A 134 5.19 -20.09 -5.70
C VAL A 134 5.01 -21.60 -5.75
N GLN A 135 4.14 -22.13 -4.89
CA GLN A 135 3.71 -23.52 -4.96
C GLN A 135 2.55 -23.65 -5.95
N LEU A 136 2.74 -24.48 -6.98
CA LEU A 136 1.71 -24.80 -7.97
C LEU A 136 0.75 -25.86 -7.42
N ASP A 137 -0.40 -26.05 -8.08
CA ASP A 137 -1.39 -27.09 -7.73
C ASP A 137 -0.81 -28.51 -7.77
N THR A 138 0.26 -28.73 -8.55
CA THR A 138 1.00 -29.99 -8.58
C THR A 138 1.89 -30.22 -7.34
N GLY A 139 1.90 -29.29 -6.39
CA GLY A 139 2.80 -29.26 -5.22
C GLY A 139 4.22 -28.76 -5.53
N ARG A 140 4.59 -28.59 -6.81
CA ARG A 140 5.91 -28.09 -7.23
C ARG A 140 6.08 -26.63 -6.82
N ILE A 141 7.23 -26.30 -6.22
CA ILE A 141 7.62 -24.93 -5.94
C ILE A 141 8.47 -24.41 -7.10
N ILE A 142 8.10 -23.26 -7.66
CA ILE A 142 8.87 -22.57 -8.69
C ILE A 142 9.30 -21.19 -8.21
N THR A 143 10.47 -20.73 -8.65
CA THR A 143 10.88 -19.34 -8.50
C THR A 143 10.22 -18.49 -9.58
N THR A 144 9.69 -17.35 -9.19
CA THR A 144 9.07 -16.35 -10.08
C THR A 144 9.66 -14.96 -9.81
N SER A 145 9.58 -14.08 -10.80
CA SER A 145 9.89 -12.65 -10.68
C SER A 145 8.61 -11.84 -10.82
N ARG A 146 8.52 -10.69 -10.17
CA ARG A 146 7.45 -9.72 -10.40
C ARG A 146 7.65 -9.10 -11.79
N SER A 147 6.62 -8.99 -12.60
CA SER A 147 6.74 -8.41 -13.95
C SER A 147 5.81 -7.23 -14.22
N LEU A 148 4.69 -7.14 -13.49
CA LEU A 148 3.76 -6.02 -13.55
C LEU A 148 3.25 -5.73 -12.13
N ALA A 149 3.44 -4.51 -11.65
CA ALA A 149 2.83 -4.02 -10.43
C ALA A 149 1.50 -3.34 -10.75
N VAL A 150 0.49 -3.54 -9.90
CA VAL A 150 -0.84 -2.92 -10.04
C VAL A 150 -1.29 -2.40 -8.68
N ILE A 151 -1.72 -1.14 -8.65
CA ILE A 151 -2.23 -0.44 -7.47
C ILE A 151 -3.58 0.18 -7.83
N TYR A 152 -4.63 -0.21 -7.13
CA TYR A 152 -5.98 0.35 -7.27
C TYR A 152 -6.33 1.21 -6.07
N TYR A 153 -6.50 2.51 -6.31
CA TYR A 153 -6.80 3.51 -5.29
C TYR A 153 -8.31 3.67 -5.07
N LEU A 154 -8.70 3.70 -3.79
CA LEU A 154 -10.10 3.71 -3.34
C LEU A 154 -10.40 4.86 -2.39
N THR A 155 -9.61 5.94 -2.39
CA THR A 155 -9.84 7.05 -1.46
C THR A 155 -10.34 8.28 -2.20
N ARG A 156 -11.54 8.75 -1.82
CA ARG A 156 -12.20 9.93 -2.39
C ARG A 156 -11.51 11.23 -1.97
N ASP A 157 -11.51 12.23 -2.86
CA ASP A 157 -11.08 13.59 -2.56
C ASP A 157 -9.70 13.65 -1.86
N TRP A 158 -8.79 12.79 -2.32
CA TRP A 158 -7.44 12.76 -1.79
C TRP A 158 -6.66 13.96 -2.32
N ARG A 159 -5.87 14.59 -1.44
CA ARG A 159 -5.10 15.78 -1.77
C ARG A 159 -3.62 15.49 -1.68
N GLU A 160 -2.83 16.22 -2.46
CA GLU A 160 -1.38 16.02 -2.50
C GLU A 160 -0.74 16.31 -1.13
N GLU A 161 -1.25 17.30 -0.38
CA GLU A 161 -0.71 17.65 0.94
C GLU A 161 -0.87 16.57 2.01
N TYR A 162 -1.75 15.58 1.79
CA TYR A 162 -1.95 14.44 2.70
C TYR A 162 -0.84 13.39 2.61
N GLY A 163 0.05 13.50 1.62
CA GLY A 163 1.06 12.50 1.34
C GLY A 163 0.49 11.27 0.64
N GLY A 164 1.16 10.12 0.80
CA GLY A 164 0.80 8.90 0.08
C GLY A 164 0.82 9.09 -1.45
N VAL A 165 1.68 9.95 -1.98
CA VAL A 165 1.80 10.17 -3.42
C VAL A 165 2.78 9.16 -3.99
N LEU A 166 2.37 8.42 -5.02
CA LEU A 166 3.31 7.61 -5.79
C LEU A 166 4.18 8.55 -6.64
N VAL A 167 5.49 8.47 -6.49
CA VAL A 167 6.46 9.25 -7.25
C VAL A 167 7.21 8.29 -8.16
N ASP A 168 7.04 8.46 -9.47
CA ASP A 168 7.79 7.75 -10.50
C ASP A 168 9.12 8.46 -10.71
N LEU A 169 10.20 7.91 -10.16
CA LEU A 169 11.52 8.54 -10.11
C LEU A 169 12.30 8.40 -11.43
N GLU A 170 11.82 7.58 -12.36
CA GLU A 170 12.39 7.45 -13.70
C GLU A 170 11.76 8.43 -14.70
N ALA A 171 10.57 8.96 -14.40
CA ALA A 171 9.95 9.94 -15.28
C ALA A 171 10.74 11.28 -15.25
N PRO A 172 10.94 11.91 -16.42
CA PRO A 172 11.55 13.23 -16.47
C PRO A 172 10.67 14.22 -15.72
N ALA A 173 11.26 14.91 -14.73
CA ALA A 173 10.55 15.92 -13.97
C ALA A 173 10.89 17.33 -14.46
N ALA A 174 9.89 18.20 -14.41
CA ALA A 174 10.14 19.64 -14.49
C ALA A 174 10.83 20.08 -13.18
N PRO A 175 12.01 20.73 -13.25
CA PRO A 175 12.63 21.33 -12.07
C PRO A 175 11.64 22.27 -11.35
N PRO A 176 11.60 22.32 -10.01
CA PRO A 176 12.51 21.68 -9.04
C PRO A 176 12.04 20.28 -8.54
N ARG A 177 11.04 19.68 -9.20
CA ARG A 177 10.47 18.40 -8.77
C ARG A 177 11.34 17.25 -9.28
N VAL A 178 11.21 16.10 -8.61
CA VAL A 178 11.85 14.84 -8.99
C VAL A 178 10.73 13.86 -9.26
N GLY A 179 10.79 13.20 -10.41
CA GLY A 179 9.77 12.27 -10.89
C GLY A 179 8.41 12.88 -11.27
N ALA A 180 7.62 12.06 -11.97
CA ALA A 180 6.19 12.28 -12.16
C ALA A 180 5.44 11.86 -10.88
N ARG A 181 4.33 12.55 -10.58
CA ARG A 181 3.62 12.40 -9.30
C ARG A 181 2.19 11.95 -9.55
N TYR A 182 1.79 10.88 -8.89
CA TYR A 182 0.46 10.28 -8.99
C TYR A 182 -0.22 10.37 -7.63
N VAL A 183 -0.96 11.46 -7.44
CA VAL A 183 -1.84 11.61 -6.28
C VAL A 183 -2.90 10.51 -6.34
N PRO A 184 -3.12 9.75 -5.23
CA PRO A 184 -4.20 8.78 -5.14
C PRO A 184 -5.52 9.40 -5.59
N MET A 185 -6.29 8.67 -6.37
CA MET A 185 -7.52 9.16 -6.93
C MET A 185 -8.56 8.05 -6.84
N TRP A 186 -9.77 8.43 -6.45
CA TRP A 186 -10.88 7.51 -6.37
C TRP A 186 -11.03 6.69 -7.64
N ASN A 187 -11.25 5.38 -7.47
CA ASN A 187 -11.55 4.44 -8.54
C ASN A 187 -10.54 4.52 -9.69
N SER A 188 -9.24 4.52 -9.35
CA SER A 188 -8.17 4.60 -10.34
C SER A 188 -7.11 3.53 -10.12
N VAL A 189 -6.61 2.98 -11.22
CA VAL A 189 -5.46 2.06 -11.23
C VAL A 189 -4.22 2.82 -11.65
N VAL A 190 -3.11 2.58 -10.96
CA VAL A 190 -1.77 2.78 -11.49
C VAL A 190 -1.13 1.41 -11.70
N ALA A 191 -0.57 1.18 -12.88
CA ALA A 191 0.14 -0.04 -13.21
C ALA A 191 1.48 0.29 -13.88
N PHE A 192 2.51 -0.51 -13.64
CA PHE A 192 3.82 -0.33 -14.23
C PHE A 192 4.61 -1.63 -14.35
N ARG A 193 5.51 -1.68 -15.35
CA ARG A 193 6.45 -2.81 -15.53
C ARG A 193 7.45 -2.84 -14.39
N VAL A 194 7.78 -4.05 -13.95
CA VAL A 194 8.90 -4.25 -13.01
C VAL A 194 10.13 -4.64 -13.83
N PRO A 195 11.29 -3.99 -13.62
CA PRO A 195 11.59 -2.97 -12.62
C PRO A 195 11.13 -1.55 -13.01
N ARG A 196 10.72 -0.75 -12.02
CA ARG A 196 10.47 0.70 -12.19
C ARG A 196 10.75 1.44 -10.90
N TYR A 197 11.72 2.34 -10.91
CA TYR A 197 12.15 3.07 -9.71
C TYR A 197 11.09 4.10 -9.27
N HIS A 198 10.57 3.93 -8.06
CA HIS A 198 9.47 4.73 -7.52
C HIS A 198 9.50 4.79 -5.99
N ALA A 199 8.69 5.68 -5.42
CA ALA A 199 8.50 5.81 -3.98
C ALA A 199 7.03 6.15 -3.65
N VAL A 200 6.64 5.98 -2.39
CA VAL A 200 5.38 6.52 -1.85
C VAL A 200 5.72 7.52 -0.76
N THR A 201 5.35 8.80 -0.96
CA THR A 201 5.63 9.84 0.02
C THR A 201 4.97 9.56 1.35
N GLU A 202 5.64 9.95 2.43
CA GLU A 202 5.10 9.87 3.78
C GLU A 202 3.73 10.54 3.91
N MET A 203 2.83 9.86 4.60
CA MET A 203 1.50 10.33 4.93
C MET A 203 1.56 11.37 6.05
N THR A 204 0.84 12.49 5.90
CA THR A 204 0.82 13.59 6.87
C THR A 204 -0.51 13.71 7.62
N THR A 205 -1.48 12.86 7.28
CA THR A 205 -2.85 12.89 7.80
C THR A 205 -3.20 11.57 8.49
N GLU A 206 -4.09 11.63 9.48
CA GLU A 206 -4.66 10.43 10.13
C GLU A 206 -5.74 9.76 9.27
N ARG A 207 -6.23 10.44 8.22
CA ARG A 207 -7.24 9.89 7.31
C ARG A 207 -6.67 8.66 6.58
N PRO A 208 -7.29 7.47 6.67
CA PRO A 208 -6.79 6.29 5.99
C PRO A 208 -6.83 6.43 4.46
N ARG A 209 -5.74 6.01 3.81
CA ARG A 209 -5.70 5.76 2.37
C ARG A 209 -5.76 4.25 2.12
N TYR A 210 -6.77 3.83 1.38
CA TYR A 210 -7.01 2.42 1.04
C TYR A 210 -6.64 2.11 -0.42
N SER A 211 -6.04 0.95 -0.64
CA SER A 211 -5.77 0.43 -1.96
C SER A 211 -5.80 -1.10 -2.02
N ILE A 212 -6.05 -1.65 -3.19
CA ILE A 212 -5.65 -3.02 -3.53
C ILE A 212 -4.32 -2.91 -4.28
N PHE A 213 -3.32 -3.70 -3.90
CA PHE A 213 -2.02 -3.67 -4.56
C PHE A 213 -1.45 -5.07 -4.72
N GLY A 214 -0.59 -5.25 -5.70
CA GLY A 214 0.07 -6.53 -5.92
C GLY A 214 0.86 -6.59 -7.21
N TRP A 215 1.31 -7.80 -7.51
CA TRP A 215 2.13 -8.08 -8.67
C TRP A 215 1.63 -9.29 -9.42
N PHE A 216 1.73 -9.21 -10.75
CA PHE A 216 1.81 -10.41 -11.58
C PHE A 216 3.22 -10.96 -11.58
N LEU A 217 3.30 -12.27 -11.64
CA LEU A 217 4.52 -13.05 -11.48
C LEU A 217 4.78 -13.86 -12.75
N GLU A 218 6.03 -13.89 -13.17
CA GLU A 218 6.51 -14.69 -14.30
C GLU A 218 7.53 -15.71 -13.83
N PRO A 219 7.47 -16.98 -14.30
CA PRO A 219 8.45 -17.99 -13.95
C PRO A 219 9.89 -17.58 -14.29
N GLY A 220 10.82 -17.88 -13.38
CA GLY A 220 12.24 -17.62 -13.55
C GLY A 220 12.72 -16.33 -12.88
N LYS A 221 13.97 -15.99 -13.17
CA LYS A 221 14.69 -14.80 -12.67
C LYS A 221 14.87 -13.81 -13.81
N LEU A 222 13.99 -12.81 -13.89
CA LEU A 222 13.95 -11.87 -15.02
C LEU A 222 14.99 -10.75 -14.94
N TYR A 223 15.50 -10.47 -13.74
CA TYR A 223 16.45 -9.39 -13.47
C TYR A 223 17.36 -9.78 -12.30
N PRO A 224 18.59 -9.26 -12.21
CA PRO A 224 19.41 -9.39 -11.00
C PRO A 224 18.77 -8.64 -9.83
N LEU A 225 18.96 -9.13 -8.60
CA LEU A 225 18.61 -8.39 -7.38
C LEU A 225 19.84 -7.62 -6.89
N TYR A 226 19.65 -6.36 -6.51
CA TYR A 226 20.71 -5.58 -5.89
C TYR A 226 21.01 -6.12 -4.49
N ARG A 227 22.28 -6.42 -4.19
CA ARG A 227 22.69 -6.99 -2.89
C ARG A 227 23.46 -6.02 -2.00
N GLY A 228 23.55 -4.74 -2.37
CA GLY A 228 24.27 -3.74 -1.57
C GLY A 228 25.80 -3.80 -1.66
N ASP A 229 26.36 -4.97 -1.97
CA ASP A 229 27.81 -5.21 -2.04
C ASP A 229 28.40 -5.06 -3.46
N GLU A 230 27.59 -4.71 -4.47
CA GLU A 230 28.10 -4.36 -5.81
C GLU A 230 28.63 -2.91 -5.80
N ASP A 231 29.82 -2.79 -5.23
CA ASP A 231 30.68 -1.64 -5.26
C ASP A 231 31.04 -1.22 -6.71
N SER A 232 30.93 0.09 -6.95
CA SER A 232 31.94 0.87 -7.69
C SER A 232 32.07 0.72 -9.21
N GLN A 233 31.05 1.09 -10.00
CA GLN A 233 31.32 1.89 -11.22
C GLN A 233 30.11 2.53 -11.93
N GLY A 234 28.87 2.05 -11.74
CA GLY A 234 27.71 2.57 -12.49
C GLY A 234 26.54 3.10 -11.66
N GLY A 235 26.00 2.28 -10.74
CA GLY A 235 24.78 2.62 -9.97
C GLY A 235 25.00 3.59 -8.80
N GLY A 236 26.24 3.71 -8.32
CA GLY A 236 26.59 4.58 -7.19
C GLY A 236 26.32 6.06 -7.48
N GLN A 237 26.51 6.52 -8.71
CA GLN A 237 26.31 7.94 -9.04
C GLN A 237 24.86 8.36 -8.89
N GLN A 238 23.89 7.56 -9.36
CA GLN A 238 22.47 7.93 -9.27
C GLN A 238 21.99 7.89 -7.82
N GLN A 239 22.44 6.91 -7.03
CA GLN A 239 22.05 6.82 -5.62
C GLN A 239 22.76 7.87 -4.74
N GLN A 240 24.01 8.23 -5.06
CA GLN A 240 24.74 9.29 -4.38
C GLN A 240 24.16 10.66 -4.72
N GLN A 241 23.80 10.92 -5.98
CA GLN A 241 23.07 12.12 -6.39
C GLN A 241 21.72 12.22 -5.67
N LEU A 242 20.98 11.12 -5.52
CA LEU A 242 19.72 11.11 -4.77
C LEU A 242 19.93 11.38 -3.28
N LYS A 243 20.96 10.78 -2.65
CA LYS A 243 21.32 11.05 -1.25
C LYS A 243 21.72 12.52 -1.04
N GLU A 244 22.57 13.07 -1.91
CA GLU A 244 22.97 14.48 -1.87
C GLU A 244 21.76 15.39 -2.05
N GLN A 245 20.86 15.08 -2.98
CA GLN A 245 19.65 15.86 -3.22
C GLN A 245 18.67 15.79 -2.04
N GLN A 246 18.57 14.65 -1.36
CA GLN A 246 17.76 14.49 -0.15
C GLN A 246 18.35 15.30 1.01
N GLN A 247 19.67 15.24 1.22
CA GLN A 247 20.37 16.06 2.23
C GLN A 247 20.21 17.56 1.97
N LEU A 248 20.32 17.99 0.71
CA LEU A 248 20.09 19.38 0.30
C LEU A 248 18.66 19.84 0.64
N ARG A 249 17.65 18.98 0.41
CA ARG A 249 16.25 19.29 0.77
C ARG A 249 16.06 19.42 2.28
N GLU A 250 16.63 18.52 3.07
CA GLU A 250 16.57 18.60 4.53
C GLU A 250 17.21 19.89 5.05
N GLN A 251 18.38 20.27 4.52
CA GLN A 251 19.01 21.54 4.85
C GLN A 251 18.16 22.75 4.46
N GLN A 252 17.51 22.74 3.29
CA GLN A 252 16.61 23.81 2.88
C GLN A 252 15.37 23.92 3.77
N GLN A 253 14.78 22.79 4.18
CA GLN A 253 13.65 22.78 5.12
C GLN A 253 14.06 23.29 6.50
N GLN A 254 15.23 22.90 7.00
CA GLN A 254 15.77 23.43 8.26
C GLN A 254 16.02 24.94 8.20
N ARG A 255 16.58 25.45 7.08
CA ARG A 255 16.76 26.90 6.87
C ARG A 255 15.43 27.65 6.86
N LYS A 256 14.41 27.14 6.16
CA LYS A 256 13.06 27.74 6.17
C LYS A 256 12.45 27.75 7.57
N ARG A 257 12.60 26.67 8.35
CA ARG A 257 12.14 26.62 9.75
C ARG A 257 12.82 27.66 10.63
N LYS A 258 14.13 27.90 10.46
CA LYS A 258 14.87 28.94 11.20
C LYS A 258 14.54 30.36 10.77
N ALA A 259 14.11 30.57 9.53
CA ALA A 259 13.80 31.89 8.98
C ALA A 259 12.37 32.37 9.25
N LEU A 260 11.47 31.49 9.70
CA LEU A 260 10.13 31.89 10.13
C LEU A 260 10.24 32.71 11.42
N PRO A 261 9.73 33.95 11.46
CA PRO A 261 9.71 34.74 12.68
C PRO A 261 8.98 33.95 13.76
N GLN A 262 9.58 33.90 14.95
CA GLN A 262 8.91 33.28 16.09
C GLN A 262 7.55 33.96 16.27
N PRO A 263 6.47 33.19 16.50
CA PRO A 263 5.19 33.77 16.88
C PRO A 263 5.45 34.73 18.02
N GLN A 264 5.17 36.02 17.82
CA GLN A 264 5.24 36.98 18.91
C GLN A 264 4.30 36.44 19.99
N GLU A 265 4.85 36.20 21.19
CA GLU A 265 4.05 35.80 22.33
C GLU A 265 2.87 36.77 22.43
N PRO A 266 1.63 36.26 22.51
CA PRO A 266 0.47 37.12 22.69
C PRO A 266 0.74 37.95 23.95
N GLN A 267 0.92 39.25 23.76
CA GLN A 267 1.09 40.19 24.86
C GLN A 267 -0.06 39.96 25.83
N SER A 268 0.29 39.58 27.06
CA SER A 268 -0.64 39.22 28.12
C SER A 268 -1.72 40.29 28.23
N ALA A 269 -2.95 39.93 27.86
CA ALA A 269 -4.11 40.75 28.17
C ALA A 269 -4.15 40.94 29.70
N ALA A 270 -4.33 42.20 30.11
CA ALA A 270 -4.35 42.62 31.50
C ALA A 270 -5.34 41.79 32.35
N PRO A 271 -5.05 41.58 33.64
CA PRO A 271 -5.90 40.79 34.53
C PRO A 271 -7.26 41.47 34.73
N THR A 272 -8.32 40.83 34.23
CA THR A 272 -9.70 41.12 34.63
C THR A 272 -9.96 40.60 36.04
N ALA A 273 -10.64 41.43 36.83
CA ALA A 273 -10.97 41.29 38.24
C ALA A 273 -11.69 39.96 38.62
N PRO A 274 -11.59 39.52 39.89
CA PRO A 274 -12.22 38.30 40.36
C PRO A 274 -13.74 38.44 40.47
N SER A 275 -14.45 37.49 39.87
CA SER A 275 -15.89 37.29 40.05
C SER A 275 -16.08 36.00 40.85
N ASP A 276 -16.55 36.17 42.08
CA ASP A 276 -17.02 35.09 42.96
C ASP A 276 -18.23 34.37 42.35
N SER A 277 -18.09 33.07 42.06
CA SER A 277 -19.24 32.15 42.03
C SER A 277 -18.80 30.69 42.20
N GLN A 278 -19.02 30.23 43.43
CA GLN A 278 -19.36 28.89 43.92
C GLN A 278 -19.52 27.72 42.92
N GLY A 279 -18.88 26.59 43.28
CA GLY A 279 -19.55 25.28 43.37
C GLY A 279 -19.57 24.40 42.13
N GLY A 280 -18.67 23.41 42.07
CA GLY A 280 -18.76 22.28 41.12
C GLY A 280 -17.89 21.08 41.56
N PRO A 281 -18.35 19.82 41.37
CA PRO A 281 -17.84 18.64 42.08
C PRO A 281 -16.50 18.10 41.56
N GLN A 282 -15.77 17.47 42.49
CA GLN A 282 -14.49 16.77 42.27
C GLN A 282 -14.60 15.65 41.22
N PRO A 283 -13.64 15.53 40.28
CA PRO A 283 -13.46 14.32 39.49
C PRO A 283 -12.67 13.25 40.26
N PRO A 284 -12.94 11.94 40.03
CA PRO A 284 -12.26 10.86 40.71
C PRO A 284 -10.84 10.62 40.18
N ALA A 285 -10.07 9.98 41.05
CA ALA A 285 -8.64 9.77 41.01
C ALA A 285 -8.12 9.02 39.76
N ALA A 286 -6.88 9.38 39.42
CA ALA A 286 -6.06 8.85 38.35
C ALA A 286 -5.93 7.31 38.39
N ALA A 287 -6.23 6.68 37.25
CA ALA A 287 -5.89 5.29 36.98
C ALA A 287 -4.39 5.19 36.65
N GLN A 288 -3.71 4.36 37.43
CA GLN A 288 -2.31 3.99 37.27
C GLN A 288 -2.07 3.34 35.91
N GLN A 289 -1.15 3.92 35.14
CA GLN A 289 -0.62 3.33 33.91
C GLN A 289 0.11 2.05 34.28
N ARG A 290 -0.43 0.90 33.83
CA ARG A 290 0.28 -0.38 33.85
C ARG A 290 1.23 -0.42 32.67
N GLU A 291 2.53 -0.46 32.96
CA GLU A 291 3.55 -0.81 31.98
C GLU A 291 3.34 -2.26 31.53
N HIS A 292 3.08 -2.45 30.23
CA HIS A 292 3.11 -3.77 29.61
C HIS A 292 4.55 -4.13 29.21
N PRO A 293 5.01 -5.36 29.47
CA PRO A 293 6.35 -5.78 29.11
C PRO A 293 6.52 -5.87 27.60
N ARG A 294 7.60 -5.27 27.10
CA ARG A 294 8.12 -5.45 25.74
C ARG A 294 8.30 -6.94 25.45
N GLN A 295 7.45 -7.51 24.61
CA GLN A 295 7.71 -8.80 23.99
C GLN A 295 8.83 -8.62 22.95
N GLN A 296 9.97 -9.26 23.20
CA GLN A 296 11.00 -9.49 22.18
C GLN A 296 10.37 -10.29 21.04
N ARG A 297 10.26 -9.66 19.86
CA ARG A 297 9.85 -10.35 18.63
C ARG A 297 11.06 -11.04 18.02
N GLN A 298 10.90 -12.34 17.73
CA GLN A 298 11.82 -13.11 16.90
C GLN A 298 11.73 -12.64 15.43
N PRO A 299 12.83 -12.74 14.65
CA PRO A 299 12.80 -12.40 13.23
C PRO A 299 11.91 -13.40 12.47
N GLY A 300 10.90 -12.86 11.79
CA GLY A 300 9.92 -13.63 11.02
C GLY A 300 10.56 -14.31 9.81
N GLY A 301 10.79 -15.62 9.94
CA GLY A 301 11.10 -16.51 8.83
C GLY A 301 9.83 -17.00 8.13
N ALA A 302 9.91 -17.03 6.80
CA ALA A 302 9.35 -18.02 5.88
C ALA A 302 7.89 -18.50 6.04
N ALA A 303 7.12 -18.25 4.97
CA ALA A 303 6.04 -19.06 4.40
C ALA A 303 5.43 -20.18 5.29
N SER A 304 4.27 -19.91 5.89
CA SER A 304 3.38 -20.95 6.39
C SER A 304 2.33 -21.29 5.33
N GLY A 305 2.41 -22.51 4.81
CA GLY A 305 1.42 -23.11 3.92
C GLY A 305 0.11 -23.38 4.65
N GLY A 306 -0.98 -22.85 4.10
CA GLY A 306 -2.34 -23.15 4.57
C GLY A 306 -2.76 -24.55 4.09
N GLY A 307 -2.80 -25.50 5.02
CA GLY A 307 -3.39 -26.82 4.79
C GLY A 307 -4.91 -26.71 4.56
N ARG A 308 -5.41 -27.39 3.52
CA ARG A 308 -6.83 -27.74 3.39
C ARG A 308 -7.00 -29.25 3.44
N GLN A 309 -7.96 -29.65 4.26
CA GLN A 309 -8.49 -31.01 4.38
C GLN A 309 -9.10 -31.47 3.06
N ALA A 310 -8.74 -32.69 2.63
CA ALA A 310 -9.40 -33.39 1.55
C ALA A 310 -10.80 -33.87 1.98
N PRO A 311 -11.81 -33.86 1.09
CA PRO A 311 -13.06 -34.55 1.36
C PRO A 311 -12.87 -36.07 1.20
N SER A 312 -13.34 -36.82 2.20
CA SER A 312 -13.49 -38.27 2.14
C SER A 312 -14.42 -38.66 0.99
N ALA A 313 -13.91 -39.48 0.07
CA ALA A 313 -14.73 -40.18 -0.90
C ALA A 313 -15.47 -41.33 -0.17
N VAL A 314 -16.79 -41.25 -0.14
CA VAL A 314 -17.68 -42.38 0.15
C VAL A 314 -17.90 -43.11 -1.17
N GLY A 315 -17.60 -44.40 -1.19
CA GLY A 315 -17.81 -45.26 -2.35
C GLY A 315 -19.28 -45.59 -2.58
N ALA A 316 -19.58 -46.00 -3.81
CA ALA A 316 -20.67 -46.92 -4.13
C ALA A 316 -20.34 -47.58 -5.47
N GLU A 317 -20.30 -48.92 -5.40
CA GLU A 317 -20.61 -49.96 -6.41
C GLU A 317 -20.34 -49.72 -7.90
#